data_AF-A0A4W5PTM2-F1
#
_entry.id   AF-A0A4W5PTM2-F1
#
_cell.length_a   1.000
_cell.length_b   1.000
_cell.length_c   1.000
_cell.angle_alpha   90.00
_cell.angle_beta   90.00
_cell.angle_gamma   90.00
#
_symmetry.space_group_name_H-M   'P 1'
#
loop_
_entity.id
_entity.type
_entity.pdbx_description
1 polymer ?
#
loop_
_entity_poly.entity_id
_entity_poly.type
_entity_poly.pdbx_seq_one_letter_code
_entity_poly.pdbx_strand_id
1 'polypeptide(L)'
;IINQIKGTNQALAEIKELLKQQIQEIVFLKNTVMECEACGMQGPPRPSCDPNPCHPGVKCIETAGGIKCGPCPEGMVGNSTHCMDVDECVVKPCHMGVRCINTSPGFRCGPCPTGYTGPQVQGVSLSYATKNKQVCKDINECEGPKNGGCVENSNCVNTPGSFRCGLCKTGYVGDQRKGCKPERACGNGQPNPCHASGECIVQRDGKIVCQCGVGWAGNGYFCGSDIDIDGFPDEKQECAERNCAKDNCQTVPNSGQEDADKDGIGDACDEDADGDGILNTQDNCVLVQNVNQRNVDEDDFGDACDNCRMIKNNDQKDTDIDRLGDECDEDIDGDGIPNNLDNCKRVPNADQKDRDGDKVGDACDSCPYVRNPDQVCFLATSLDGDGHQDSQDNCPAVINSAQLDTDKDGLGDECDDDDDNDGIPDLLPPGPDNCRLIPNPLQEDSDSDGVGNLCENDFDNDTIIDSIDVCPENAEVTLTDFRAYQTVVLDPEGDAQIDPNWVVLDQVLMHALNRIKGCYSIYKSVPGDMLTA
;
A
#
# COMPACT_ATOMS: atom_id res chain seq x y z
N ILE A 1 -42.79 85.20 7.99
CA ILE A 1 -44.18 85.11 8.52
C ILE A 1 -44.65 83.64 8.59
N ILE A 2 -44.67 82.88 7.48
CA ILE A 2 -45.11 81.46 7.47
C ILE A 2 -44.26 80.55 8.39
N ASN A 3 -42.93 80.73 8.43
CA ASN A 3 -42.06 79.92 9.30
C ASN A 3 -42.21 80.26 10.80
N GLN A 4 -42.62 81.49 11.15
CA GLN A 4 -42.90 81.84 12.55
C GLN A 4 -44.24 81.26 13.03
N ILE A 5 -45.24 81.18 12.16
CA ILE A 5 -46.55 80.55 12.46
C ILE A 5 -46.42 79.03 12.60
N LYS A 6 -45.52 78.39 11.84
CA LYS A 6 -45.21 76.95 12.00
C LYS A 6 -44.54 76.64 13.34
N GLY A 7 -43.58 77.47 13.76
CA GLY A 7 -42.90 77.31 15.06
C GLY A 7 -43.82 77.50 16.26
N THR A 8 -44.71 78.50 16.23
CA THR A 8 -45.69 78.69 17.31
C THR A 8 -46.76 77.61 17.35
N ASN A 9 -47.19 77.08 16.20
CA ASN A 9 -48.13 75.96 16.17
C ASN A 9 -47.52 74.63 16.67
N GLN A 10 -46.22 74.40 16.43
CA GLN A 10 -45.51 73.24 17.00
C GLN A 10 -45.36 73.37 18.52
N ALA A 11 -44.95 74.53 19.02
CA ALA A 11 -44.87 74.76 20.46
C ALA A 11 -46.23 74.64 21.16
N LEU A 12 -47.32 75.11 20.52
CA LEU A 12 -48.67 74.97 21.06
C LEU A 12 -49.15 73.50 21.09
N ALA A 13 -48.70 72.68 20.13
CA ALA A 13 -49.00 71.24 20.10
C ALA A 13 -48.22 70.48 21.19
N GLU A 14 -46.95 70.82 21.42
CA GLU A 14 -46.14 70.25 22.52
C GLU A 14 -46.69 70.62 23.89
N ILE A 15 -47.08 71.89 24.10
CA ILE A 15 -47.71 72.34 25.35
C ILE A 15 -49.04 71.62 25.57
N LYS A 16 -49.83 71.37 24.51
CA LYS A 16 -51.11 70.64 24.61
C LYS A 16 -50.93 69.18 25.02
N GLU A 17 -49.89 68.51 24.53
CA GLU A 17 -49.60 67.12 24.91
C GLU A 17 -49.01 67.02 26.33
N LEU A 18 -48.16 67.98 26.74
CA LEU A 18 -47.72 68.08 28.14
C LEU A 18 -48.88 68.35 29.12
N LEU A 19 -49.85 69.18 28.73
CA LEU A 19 -51.04 69.44 29.55
C LEU A 19 -51.95 68.19 29.67
N LYS A 20 -52.05 67.40 28.60
CA LYS A 20 -52.76 66.11 28.62
C LYS A 20 -52.10 65.10 29.55
N GLN A 21 -50.78 65.00 29.53
CA GLN A 21 -50.03 64.13 30.44
C GLN A 21 -50.23 64.57 31.91
N GLN A 22 -50.17 65.88 32.20
CA GLN A 22 -50.46 66.38 33.55
C GLN A 22 -51.91 66.13 34.00
N ILE A 23 -52.89 66.23 33.10
CA ILE A 23 -54.29 65.89 33.44
C ILE A 23 -54.44 64.38 33.68
N GLN A 24 -53.77 63.52 32.91
CA GLN A 24 -53.77 62.08 33.15
C GLN A 24 -53.15 61.71 34.50
N GLU A 25 -52.02 62.32 34.86
CA GLU A 25 -51.39 62.09 36.17
C GLU A 25 -52.25 62.62 37.33
N ILE A 26 -52.89 63.79 37.18
CA ILE A 26 -53.79 64.35 38.20
C ILE A 26 -55.07 63.51 38.34
N VAL A 27 -55.63 62.98 37.25
CA VAL A 27 -56.80 62.08 37.28
C VAL A 27 -56.42 60.73 37.87
N PHE A 28 -55.24 60.19 37.55
CA PHE A 28 -54.70 58.98 38.16
C PHE A 28 -54.53 59.17 39.67
N LEU A 29 -53.85 60.23 40.12
CA LEU A 29 -53.69 60.58 41.54
C LEU A 29 -55.04 60.83 42.24
N LYS A 30 -56.01 61.50 41.60
CA LYS A 30 -57.37 61.68 42.17
C LYS A 30 -58.12 60.38 42.33
N ASN A 31 -58.00 59.45 41.38
CA ASN A 31 -58.64 58.14 41.44
C ASN A 31 -57.96 57.25 42.50
N THR A 32 -56.62 57.31 42.63
CA THR A 32 -55.89 56.61 43.69
C THR A 32 -56.19 57.15 45.10
N VAL A 33 -56.52 58.44 45.23
CA VAL A 33 -56.93 59.05 46.51
C VAL A 33 -58.41 58.79 46.84
N MET A 34 -59.30 58.66 45.84
CA MET A 34 -60.71 58.27 46.04
C MET A 34 -60.91 56.79 46.37
N GLU A 35 -59.93 55.92 46.10
CA GLU A 35 -59.95 54.50 46.51
C GLU A 35 -59.43 54.25 47.94
N CYS A 36 -59.07 55.30 48.70
CA CYS A 36 -58.65 55.19 50.10
C CYS A 36 -59.59 55.88 51.11
N GLU A 37 -60.87 56.07 50.76
CA GLU A 37 -61.92 56.53 51.70
C GLU A 37 -63.14 55.59 51.73
N ALA A 38 -62.90 54.27 51.81
CA ALA A 38 -63.96 53.28 51.98
C ALA A 38 -63.52 52.01 52.74
N CYS A 39 -62.93 52.16 53.93
CA CYS A 39 -62.85 51.05 54.91
C CYS A 39 -63.18 51.57 56.31
N GLY A 40 -64.47 51.48 56.65
CA GLY A 40 -64.98 51.66 58.00
C GLY A 40 -64.78 50.40 58.85
N MET A 41 -64.30 50.61 60.06
CA MET A 41 -64.62 49.88 61.29
C MET A 41 -64.98 48.39 61.15
N GLN A 42 -63.96 47.57 60.97
CA GLN A 42 -63.86 46.29 61.66
C GLN A 42 -62.50 46.28 62.37
N GLY A 43 -62.43 45.77 63.62
CA GLY A 43 -61.20 45.73 64.42
C GLY A 43 -60.02 45.16 63.62
N PRO A 44 -58.76 45.46 64.00
CA PRO A 44 -57.61 45.33 63.10
C PRO A 44 -57.68 43.99 62.36
N PRO A 45 -57.82 43.98 61.01
CA PRO A 45 -57.77 42.73 60.29
C PRO A 45 -56.42 42.11 60.64
N ARG A 46 -56.46 40.85 61.09
CA ARG A 46 -55.22 40.12 61.34
C ARG A 46 -54.38 40.26 60.07
N PRO A 47 -53.11 40.68 60.16
CA PRO A 47 -52.26 40.81 59.00
C PRO A 47 -52.31 39.51 58.18
N SER A 48 -52.91 39.57 56.99
CA SER A 48 -53.14 38.44 56.08
C SER A 48 -52.20 38.55 54.88
N CYS A 49 -51.70 37.42 54.39
CA CYS A 49 -50.81 37.38 53.21
C CYS A 49 -51.53 37.57 51.86
N ASP A 50 -52.77 38.05 51.86
CA ASP A 50 -53.56 38.32 50.66
C ASP A 50 -54.27 39.70 50.78
N PRO A 51 -53.91 40.71 49.95
CA PRO A 51 -52.87 40.68 48.91
C PRO A 51 -51.44 40.61 49.52
N ASN A 52 -50.55 39.82 48.91
CA ASN A 52 -49.20 39.57 49.47
C ASN A 52 -48.39 40.87 49.59
N PRO A 53 -48.07 41.35 50.81
CA PRO A 53 -47.35 42.60 51.01
C PRO A 53 -45.82 42.44 50.86
N CYS A 54 -45.33 41.23 50.65
CA CYS A 54 -43.90 40.93 50.45
C CYS A 54 -43.51 41.07 48.97
N HIS A 55 -42.21 41.23 48.69
CA HIS A 55 -41.72 41.33 47.32
C HIS A 55 -42.12 40.10 46.48
N PRO A 56 -42.43 40.24 45.17
CA PRO A 56 -42.77 39.11 44.31
C PRO A 56 -41.75 37.96 44.43
N GLY A 57 -42.21 36.75 44.75
CA GLY A 57 -41.36 35.57 44.99
C GLY A 57 -40.90 35.37 46.44
N VAL A 58 -41.14 36.32 47.36
CA VAL A 58 -40.86 36.16 48.80
C VAL A 58 -42.04 35.49 49.50
N LYS A 59 -41.74 34.46 50.31
CA LYS A 59 -42.72 33.75 51.12
C LYS A 59 -43.24 34.65 52.25
N CYS A 60 -44.54 34.91 52.26
CA CYS A 60 -45.22 35.61 53.35
C CYS A 60 -45.64 34.61 54.44
N ILE A 61 -45.40 34.94 55.71
CA ILE A 61 -45.71 34.09 56.86
C ILE A 61 -46.54 34.91 57.87
N GLU A 62 -47.73 34.42 58.20
CA GLU A 62 -48.57 35.01 59.25
C GLU A 62 -48.12 34.52 60.62
N THR A 63 -47.78 35.44 61.52
CA THR A 63 -47.37 35.12 62.91
C THR A 63 -48.28 35.82 63.92
N ALA A 64 -48.27 35.38 65.18
CA ALA A 64 -49.10 35.96 66.24
C ALA A 64 -48.86 37.46 66.50
N GLY A 65 -47.73 38.00 66.04
CA GLY A 65 -47.37 39.43 66.09
C GLY A 65 -47.56 40.21 64.78
N GLY A 66 -48.11 39.59 63.72
CA GLY A 66 -48.34 40.20 62.41
C GLY A 66 -47.71 39.44 61.23
N ILE A 67 -47.73 40.03 60.03
CA ILE A 67 -47.10 39.45 58.82
C ILE A 67 -45.59 39.60 58.93
N LYS A 68 -44.86 38.50 58.64
CA LYS A 68 -43.42 38.50 58.48
C LYS A 68 -43.07 38.01 57.07
N CYS A 69 -42.39 38.85 56.30
CA CYS A 69 -41.83 38.46 55.02
C CYS A 69 -40.57 37.63 55.21
N GLY A 70 -40.41 36.57 54.43
CA GLY A 70 -39.18 35.79 54.35
C GLY A 70 -38.00 36.59 53.78
N PRO A 71 -36.80 35.99 53.69
CA PRO A 71 -35.68 36.64 53.02
C PRO A 71 -35.99 36.88 51.54
N CYS A 72 -35.29 37.84 50.92
CA CYS A 72 -35.35 38.05 49.48
C CYS A 72 -34.99 36.76 48.70
N PRO A 73 -35.52 36.57 47.48
CA PRO A 73 -35.16 35.43 46.65
C PRO A 73 -33.64 35.38 46.41
N GLU A 74 -33.09 34.21 46.11
CA GLU A 74 -31.67 34.08 45.78
C GLU A 74 -31.30 35.01 44.61
N GLY A 75 -30.12 35.64 44.68
CA GLY A 75 -29.68 36.65 43.72
C GLY A 75 -30.23 38.06 43.97
N MET A 76 -30.98 38.27 45.06
CA MET A 76 -31.52 39.59 45.42
C MET A 76 -31.20 39.98 46.87
N VAL A 77 -31.08 41.27 47.11
CA VAL A 77 -30.82 41.87 48.43
C VAL A 77 -31.87 42.92 48.75
N GLY A 78 -32.28 43.06 50.01
CA GLY A 78 -33.29 44.05 50.39
C GLY A 78 -33.94 43.76 51.73
N ASN A 79 -34.98 44.52 52.05
CA ASN A 79 -35.71 44.47 53.31
C ASN A 79 -36.96 43.57 53.25
N SER A 80 -36.93 42.51 52.45
CA SER A 80 -37.99 41.50 52.27
C SER A 80 -39.30 41.98 51.61
N THR A 81 -39.60 43.28 51.62
CA THR A 81 -40.71 43.90 50.89
C THR A 81 -40.25 44.61 49.61
N HIS A 82 -39.02 45.12 49.61
CA HIS A 82 -38.36 45.69 48.43
C HIS A 82 -37.00 45.02 48.22
N CYS A 83 -36.94 44.04 47.31
CA CYS A 83 -35.71 43.37 46.91
C CYS A 83 -35.17 44.00 45.62
N MET A 84 -33.85 44.19 45.57
CA MET A 84 -33.11 44.61 44.37
C MET A 84 -32.18 43.51 43.94
N ASP A 85 -31.97 43.42 42.63
CA ASP A 85 -31.07 42.45 42.01
C ASP A 85 -29.60 42.69 42.43
N VAL A 86 -28.87 41.60 42.65
CA VAL A 86 -27.43 41.63 42.97
C VAL A 86 -26.66 41.45 41.68
N ASP A 87 -25.82 42.42 41.32
CA ASP A 87 -24.97 42.28 40.15
C ASP A 87 -23.85 41.24 40.37
N GLU A 88 -24.04 40.02 39.88
CA GLU A 88 -23.00 38.99 40.01
C GLU A 88 -21.85 39.15 39.00
N CYS A 89 -21.95 40.04 38.02
CA CYS A 89 -20.85 40.29 37.07
C CYS A 89 -19.64 40.97 37.73
N VAL A 90 -19.80 41.53 38.93
CA VAL A 90 -18.71 42.14 39.71
C VAL A 90 -17.58 41.15 40.05
N VAL A 91 -17.88 39.85 40.17
CA VAL A 91 -16.87 38.81 40.46
C VAL A 91 -16.24 38.21 39.20
N LYS A 92 -16.57 38.75 38.01
CA LYS A 92 -16.07 38.31 36.69
C LYS A 92 -16.17 36.78 36.50
N PRO A 93 -17.40 36.22 36.50
CA PRO A 93 -17.61 34.78 36.37
C PRO A 93 -17.36 34.25 34.94
N CYS A 94 -17.34 35.11 33.93
CA CYS A 94 -17.15 34.71 32.53
C CYS A 94 -15.68 34.63 32.13
N HIS A 95 -15.39 33.89 31.07
CA HIS A 95 -14.03 33.73 30.55
C HIS A 95 -13.46 35.09 30.10
N MET A 96 -12.14 35.25 30.14
CA MET A 96 -11.46 36.44 29.62
C MET A 96 -11.90 36.74 28.17
N GLY A 97 -12.34 37.97 27.92
CA GLY A 97 -12.87 38.39 26.60
C GLY A 97 -14.35 38.10 26.36
N VAL A 98 -15.04 37.37 27.26
CA VAL A 98 -16.48 37.10 27.18
C VAL A 98 -17.27 38.13 27.98
N ARG A 99 -18.35 38.65 27.37
CA ARG A 99 -19.24 39.61 28.02
C ARG A 99 -20.11 38.92 29.09
N CYS A 100 -20.06 39.43 30.31
CA CYS A 100 -21.01 39.09 31.38
C CYS A 100 -22.27 39.96 31.27
N ILE A 101 -23.44 39.34 31.41
CA ILE A 101 -24.74 40.01 31.36
C ILE A 101 -25.43 39.76 32.70
N ASN A 102 -25.63 40.83 33.48
CA ASN A 102 -26.43 40.78 34.69
C ASN A 102 -27.92 40.67 34.34
N THR A 103 -28.65 39.80 35.02
CA THR A 103 -30.06 39.48 34.79
C THR A 103 -30.83 39.57 36.09
N SER A 104 -32.12 39.90 36.07
CA SER A 104 -32.91 39.94 37.31
C SER A 104 -33.91 38.79 37.33
N PRO A 105 -33.67 37.67 38.07
CA PRO A 105 -32.51 37.39 38.95
C PRO A 105 -31.32 36.69 38.25
N GLY A 106 -30.09 36.95 38.72
CA GLY A 106 -28.87 36.19 38.42
C GLY A 106 -27.96 36.77 37.32
N PHE A 107 -27.10 35.94 36.71
CA PHE A 107 -26.25 36.36 35.60
C PHE A 107 -26.19 35.30 34.50
N ARG A 108 -25.76 35.73 33.31
CA ARG A 108 -25.35 34.83 32.23
C ARG A 108 -24.10 35.31 31.53
N CYS A 109 -23.24 34.37 31.19
CA CYS A 109 -22.09 34.60 30.32
C CYS A 109 -22.48 34.47 28.85
N GLY A 110 -21.84 35.28 28.01
CA GLY A 110 -21.88 35.07 26.57
C GLY A 110 -21.23 33.74 26.13
N PRO A 111 -21.33 33.39 24.84
CA PRO A 111 -20.56 32.27 24.28
C PRO A 111 -19.05 32.51 24.41
N CYS A 112 -18.27 31.42 24.33
CA CYS A 112 -16.82 31.52 24.24
C CYS A 112 -16.39 32.36 23.02
N PRO A 113 -15.21 33.02 23.07
CA PRO A 113 -14.69 33.77 21.93
C PRO A 113 -14.50 32.86 20.70
N THR A 114 -14.47 33.44 19.51
CA THR A 114 -14.15 32.70 18.28
C THR A 114 -12.84 31.93 18.43
N GLY A 115 -12.81 30.67 17.99
CA GLY A 115 -11.66 29.77 18.16
C GLY A 115 -11.64 29.00 19.50
N TYR A 116 -12.62 29.24 20.38
CA TYR A 116 -12.75 28.52 21.65
C TYR A 116 -14.12 27.85 21.80
N THR A 117 -14.14 26.69 22.46
CA THR A 117 -15.35 25.95 22.80
C THR A 117 -15.49 25.78 24.31
N GLY A 118 -16.72 25.77 24.81
CA GLY A 118 -17.00 25.60 26.22
C GLY A 118 -18.45 25.87 26.57
N PRO A 119 -18.91 25.37 27.73
CA PRO A 119 -20.27 25.57 28.17
C PRO A 119 -20.53 27.05 28.50
N GLN A 120 -21.74 27.52 28.21
CA GLN A 120 -22.22 28.81 28.73
C GLN A 120 -22.57 28.65 30.21
N VAL A 121 -22.14 29.62 31.02
CA VAL A 121 -22.42 29.63 32.46
C VAL A 121 -23.50 30.65 32.75
N GLN A 122 -24.53 30.21 33.46
CA GLN A 122 -25.57 31.07 34.03
C GLN A 122 -25.91 30.55 35.42
N GLY A 123 -26.33 31.45 36.30
CA GLY A 123 -26.68 31.08 37.66
C GLY A 123 -27.17 32.27 38.45
N VAL A 124 -27.56 31.99 39.68
CA VAL A 124 -28.12 32.97 40.61
C VAL A 124 -27.22 32.99 41.84
N SER A 125 -26.95 34.17 42.41
CA SER A 125 -26.09 34.40 43.59
C SER A 125 -24.59 34.53 43.34
N LEU A 126 -23.97 35.46 44.08
CA LEU A 126 -22.52 35.71 44.10
C LEU A 126 -21.69 34.47 44.46
N SER A 127 -22.22 33.60 45.34
CA SER A 127 -21.52 32.37 45.75
C SER A 127 -21.42 31.36 44.61
N TYR A 128 -22.44 31.29 43.76
CA TYR A 128 -22.45 30.46 42.56
C TYR A 128 -21.52 31.04 41.49
N ALA A 129 -21.60 32.35 41.23
CA ALA A 129 -20.76 33.06 40.28
C ALA A 129 -19.26 32.97 40.61
N THR A 130 -18.89 32.94 41.89
CA THR A 130 -17.50 32.82 42.32
C THR A 130 -16.93 31.40 42.10
N LYS A 131 -17.76 30.36 42.28
CA LYS A 131 -17.36 28.95 42.18
C LYS A 131 -17.41 28.41 40.76
N ASN A 132 -18.39 28.84 39.96
CA ASN A 132 -18.63 28.32 38.63
C ASN A 132 -18.18 29.36 37.60
N LYS A 133 -16.88 29.38 37.31
CA LYS A 133 -16.33 30.25 36.26
C LYS A 133 -16.44 29.56 34.91
N GLN A 134 -16.75 30.34 33.87
CA GLN A 134 -16.75 29.85 32.50
C GLN A 134 -15.33 29.49 32.06
N VAL A 135 -15.17 28.27 31.58
CA VAL A 135 -13.91 27.75 31.03
C VAL A 135 -14.10 27.57 29.53
N CYS A 136 -13.29 28.28 28.74
CA CYS A 136 -13.25 28.15 27.29
C CYS A 136 -11.95 27.44 26.94
N LYS A 137 -12.05 26.33 26.21
CA LYS A 137 -10.90 25.58 25.70
C LYS A 137 -10.67 25.96 24.25
N ASP A 138 -9.40 26.07 23.90
CA ASP A 138 -8.98 26.28 22.52
C ASP A 138 -9.50 25.15 21.62
N ILE A 139 -10.00 25.49 20.44
CA ILE A 139 -10.41 24.50 19.43
C ILE A 139 -9.17 24.17 18.61
N ASN A 140 -8.74 22.91 18.60
CA ASN A 140 -7.65 22.50 17.71
C ASN A 140 -8.18 22.29 16.29
N GLU A 141 -8.05 23.29 15.42
CA GLU A 141 -8.55 23.18 14.05
C GLU A 141 -7.74 22.19 13.20
N CYS A 142 -6.50 21.88 13.60
CA CYS A 142 -5.64 20.93 12.91
C CYS A 142 -6.09 19.46 13.07
N GLU A 143 -6.81 19.13 14.16
CA GLU A 143 -7.38 17.79 14.39
C GLU A 143 -8.70 17.55 13.61
N GLY A 144 -9.18 18.57 12.89
CA GLY A 144 -10.38 18.45 12.06
C GLY A 144 -10.16 17.69 10.74
N PRO A 145 -11.24 17.29 10.05
CA PRO A 145 -11.21 16.42 8.86
C PRO A 145 -10.56 17.01 7.60
N LYS A 146 -9.95 18.20 7.67
CA LYS A 146 -9.30 18.90 6.54
C LYS A 146 -8.01 19.62 6.92
N ASN A 147 -7.28 19.15 7.95
CA ASN A 147 -6.01 19.76 8.37
C ASN A 147 -6.14 21.29 8.63
N GLY A 148 -7.22 21.70 9.30
CA GLY A 148 -7.57 23.13 9.51
C GLY A 148 -7.98 23.91 8.25
N GLY A 149 -8.01 23.29 7.06
CA GLY A 149 -8.14 24.00 5.78
C GLY A 149 -6.79 24.47 5.21
N CYS A 150 -5.68 24.01 5.79
CA CYS A 150 -4.36 24.12 5.18
C CYS A 150 -4.25 23.24 3.94
N VAL A 151 -3.35 23.60 3.03
CA VAL A 151 -3.04 22.79 1.85
C VAL A 151 -2.70 21.36 2.27
N GLU A 152 -3.19 20.39 1.51
CA GLU A 152 -2.90 18.97 1.74
C GLU A 152 -1.39 18.71 1.75
N ASN A 153 -0.93 17.81 2.61
CA ASN A 153 0.50 17.55 2.82
C ASN A 153 1.31 18.76 3.32
N SER A 154 0.67 19.73 3.98
CA SER A 154 1.33 20.78 4.75
C SER A 154 1.12 20.65 6.25
N ASN A 155 2.03 21.24 7.03
CA ASN A 155 1.97 21.21 8.50
C ASN A 155 0.95 22.23 9.04
N CYS A 156 -0.07 21.78 9.77
CA CYS A 156 -0.95 22.68 10.52
C CYS A 156 -0.42 22.86 11.95
N VAL A 157 -0.32 24.10 12.40
CA VAL A 157 0.12 24.44 13.76
C VAL A 157 -1.02 25.13 14.49
N ASN A 158 -1.57 24.47 15.51
CA ASN A 158 -2.60 25.03 16.36
C ASN A 158 -2.04 26.16 17.24
N THR A 159 -2.80 27.23 17.42
CA THR A 159 -2.43 28.39 18.23
C THR A 159 -3.60 28.83 19.11
N PRO A 160 -3.38 29.51 20.25
CA PRO A 160 -4.51 29.93 21.08
C PRO A 160 -5.50 30.85 20.33
N GLY A 161 -6.70 30.34 20.07
CA GLY A 161 -7.82 30.99 19.38
C GLY A 161 -7.78 30.93 17.85
N SER A 162 -6.83 30.21 17.25
CA SER A 162 -6.70 30.09 15.79
C SER A 162 -5.67 29.02 15.39
N PHE A 163 -5.34 28.91 14.11
CA PHE A 163 -4.28 28.05 13.62
C PHE A 163 -3.51 28.76 12.52
N ARG A 164 -2.34 28.23 12.18
CA ARG A 164 -1.59 28.67 10.99
C ARG A 164 -1.09 27.49 10.19
N CYS A 165 -1.11 27.67 8.88
CA CYS A 165 -0.55 26.72 7.93
C CYS A 165 0.95 26.96 7.76
N GLY A 166 1.73 25.92 7.95
CA GLY A 166 3.19 25.89 7.87
C GLY A 166 3.69 25.45 6.50
N LEU A 167 4.95 25.02 6.48
CA LEU A 167 5.61 24.47 5.29
C LEU A 167 4.99 23.11 4.92
N CYS A 168 5.28 22.65 3.70
CA CYS A 168 5.01 21.29 3.28
C CYS A 168 5.67 20.27 4.24
N LYS A 169 5.04 19.11 4.39
CA LYS A 169 5.61 17.98 5.13
C LYS A 169 6.89 17.49 4.45
N THR A 170 7.71 16.74 5.18
CA THR A 170 8.92 16.10 4.64
C THR A 170 8.57 15.28 3.39
N GLY A 171 9.39 15.40 2.33
CA GLY A 171 9.15 14.76 1.03
C GLY A 171 8.27 15.57 0.07
N TYR A 172 7.78 16.74 0.48
CA TYR A 172 6.96 17.62 -0.36
C TYR A 172 7.57 19.03 -0.49
N VAL A 173 7.52 19.58 -1.70
CA VAL A 173 7.93 20.94 -2.06
C VAL A 173 6.74 21.76 -2.53
N GLY A 174 6.73 23.05 -2.18
CA GLY A 174 5.66 23.96 -2.58
C GLY A 174 5.28 24.97 -1.51
N ASP A 175 4.07 25.49 -1.61
CA ASP A 175 3.53 26.49 -0.69
C ASP A 175 2.00 26.41 -0.58
N GLN A 176 1.42 27.25 0.27
CA GLN A 176 -0.02 27.29 0.52
C GLN A 176 -0.85 27.82 -0.68
N ARG A 177 -0.24 28.35 -1.75
CA ARG A 177 -0.93 28.81 -2.98
C ARG A 177 -0.81 27.82 -4.12
N LYS A 178 0.38 27.28 -4.34
CA LYS A 178 0.70 26.36 -5.45
C LYS A 178 0.34 24.91 -5.13
N GLY A 179 0.12 24.60 -3.85
CA GLY A 179 0.00 23.22 -3.38
C GLY A 179 1.36 22.66 -2.97
N CYS A 180 1.33 21.64 -2.11
CA CYS A 180 2.50 20.82 -1.78
C CYS A 180 2.52 19.61 -2.71
N LYS A 181 3.57 19.49 -3.52
CA LYS A 181 3.78 18.36 -4.43
C LYS A 181 4.97 17.52 -3.97
N PRO A 182 5.04 16.23 -4.27
CA PRO A 182 6.19 15.42 -3.87
C PRO A 182 7.49 15.96 -4.52
N GLU A 183 8.58 15.90 -3.77
CA GLU A 183 9.92 16.33 -4.24
C GLU A 183 10.50 15.35 -5.27
N ARG A 184 10.39 14.05 -4.97
CA ARG A 184 10.56 12.94 -5.90
C ARG A 184 9.22 12.24 -5.98
N ALA A 185 8.72 12.01 -7.19
CA ALA A 185 7.45 11.31 -7.40
C ALA A 185 7.66 10.06 -8.25
N CYS A 186 6.83 9.05 -8.04
CA CYS A 186 6.73 7.88 -8.90
C CYS A 186 5.87 8.19 -10.13
N GLY A 187 5.75 7.24 -11.08
CA GLY A 187 4.98 7.42 -12.32
C GLY A 187 3.53 7.87 -12.10
N ASN A 188 2.90 7.43 -11.00
CA ASN A 188 1.55 7.81 -10.59
C ASN A 188 1.43 9.18 -9.89
N GLY A 189 2.53 9.92 -9.74
CA GLY A 189 2.57 11.23 -9.09
C GLY A 189 2.53 11.20 -7.56
N GLN A 190 2.55 10.03 -6.92
CA GLN A 190 2.72 9.88 -5.48
C GLN A 190 4.18 10.10 -5.06
N PRO A 191 4.46 10.45 -3.78
CA PRO A 191 5.83 10.57 -3.28
C PRO A 191 6.60 9.28 -3.43
N ASN A 192 7.82 9.38 -3.95
CA ASN A 192 8.73 8.26 -4.08
C ASN A 192 9.29 7.89 -2.68
N PRO A 193 8.93 6.71 -2.14
CA PRO A 193 9.40 6.25 -0.83
C PRO A 193 10.75 5.52 -0.91
N CYS A 194 11.25 5.25 -2.12
CA CYS A 194 12.43 4.44 -2.36
C CYS A 194 13.73 5.17 -2.01
N HIS A 195 14.80 4.39 -1.87
CA HIS A 195 16.14 4.90 -1.62
C HIS A 195 16.58 5.92 -2.68
N ALA A 196 17.62 6.71 -2.39
CA ALA A 196 18.18 7.64 -3.38
C ALA A 196 18.72 6.90 -4.62
N SER A 197 19.30 5.72 -4.41
CA SER A 197 19.76 4.79 -5.46
C SER A 197 18.70 3.77 -5.86
N GLY A 198 17.47 3.91 -5.38
CA GLY A 198 16.34 3.04 -5.71
C GLY A 198 15.45 3.67 -6.78
N GLU A 199 15.02 2.85 -7.72
CA GLU A 199 13.99 3.14 -8.70
C GLU A 199 12.60 2.81 -8.13
N CYS A 200 11.62 3.64 -8.47
CA CYS A 200 10.24 3.46 -8.04
C CYS A 200 9.43 2.87 -9.19
N ILE A 201 8.99 1.63 -9.01
CA ILE A 201 8.19 0.88 -9.97
C ILE A 201 6.76 0.89 -9.46
N VAL A 202 5.83 1.32 -10.32
CA VAL A 202 4.40 1.31 -10.02
C VAL A 202 3.83 0.05 -10.64
N GLN A 203 3.34 -0.85 -9.80
CA GLN A 203 2.69 -2.10 -10.22
C GLN A 203 1.28 -1.81 -10.76
N ARG A 204 0.65 -2.80 -11.41
CA ARG A 204 -0.69 -2.67 -12.02
C ARG A 204 -1.75 -2.26 -11.02
N ASP A 205 -1.73 -2.87 -9.83
CA ASP A 205 -2.57 -2.55 -8.67
C ASP A 205 -2.31 -1.17 -8.03
N GLY A 206 -1.43 -0.36 -8.63
CA GLY A 206 -1.02 0.95 -8.14
C GLY A 206 -0.11 0.94 -6.92
N LYS A 207 0.28 -0.24 -6.40
CA LYS A 207 1.28 -0.36 -5.33
C LYS A 207 2.65 0.08 -5.84
N ILE A 208 3.41 0.66 -4.93
CA ILE A 208 4.78 1.10 -5.19
C ILE A 208 5.75 0.03 -4.70
N VAL A 209 6.54 -0.49 -5.62
CA VAL A 209 7.68 -1.37 -5.34
C VAL A 209 8.96 -0.58 -5.61
N CYS A 210 9.95 -0.78 -4.74
CA CYS A 210 11.26 -0.17 -4.87
C CYS A 210 12.26 -1.23 -5.31
N GLN A 211 13.07 -0.93 -6.30
CA GLN A 211 14.17 -1.77 -6.75
C GLN A 211 15.46 -0.97 -6.71
N CYS A 212 16.56 -1.57 -6.25
CA CYS A 212 17.86 -0.91 -6.31
C CYS A 212 18.31 -0.79 -7.77
N GLY A 213 18.87 0.36 -8.14
CA GLY A 213 19.43 0.55 -9.49
C GLY A 213 20.73 -0.23 -9.68
N VAL A 214 21.16 -0.39 -10.93
CA VAL A 214 22.40 -1.11 -11.28
C VAL A 214 23.62 -0.62 -10.49
N GLY A 215 24.40 -1.55 -9.96
CA GLY A 215 25.54 -1.30 -9.05
C GLY A 215 25.13 -1.08 -7.59
N TRP A 216 23.88 -1.43 -7.25
CA TRP A 216 23.36 -1.40 -5.89
C TRP A 216 22.47 -2.60 -5.62
N ALA A 217 22.50 -3.10 -4.39
CA ALA A 217 21.72 -4.24 -3.95
C ALA A 217 20.98 -3.97 -2.63
N GLY A 218 19.88 -4.69 -2.42
CA GLY A 218 18.98 -4.54 -1.28
C GLY A 218 17.51 -4.58 -1.66
N ASN A 219 16.63 -4.18 -0.74
CA ASN A 219 15.17 -4.23 -0.93
C ASN A 219 14.57 -2.98 -1.60
N GLY A 220 15.39 -2.13 -2.22
CA GLY A 220 14.97 -0.88 -2.88
C GLY A 220 14.68 0.29 -1.93
N TYR A 221 14.30 0.03 -0.67
CA TYR A 221 14.18 1.03 0.38
C TYR A 221 15.53 1.30 1.05
N PHE A 222 16.33 0.26 1.18
CA PHE A 222 17.74 0.30 1.55
C PHE A 222 18.54 -0.29 0.40
N CYS A 223 19.46 0.50 -0.15
CA CYS A 223 20.36 0.03 -1.20
C CYS A 223 21.80 0.28 -0.77
N GLY A 224 22.57 -0.80 -0.71
CA GLY A 224 24.02 -0.81 -0.52
C GLY A 224 24.76 -0.83 -1.86
N SER A 225 26.06 -0.50 -1.82
CA SER A 225 26.95 -0.70 -2.97
C SER A 225 27.02 -2.19 -3.30
N ASP A 226 27.03 -2.50 -4.59
CA ASP A 226 27.17 -3.84 -5.16
C ASP A 226 28.12 -3.68 -6.35
N ILE A 227 29.36 -4.12 -6.19
CA ILE A 227 30.45 -3.81 -7.13
C ILE A 227 30.53 -4.80 -8.30
N ASP A 228 30.10 -6.03 -8.10
CA ASP A 228 30.14 -7.13 -9.07
C ASP A 228 28.76 -7.50 -9.63
N ILE A 229 27.70 -6.84 -9.14
CA ILE A 229 26.36 -6.78 -9.74
C ILE A 229 25.69 -8.14 -9.73
N ASP A 230 25.76 -8.84 -8.61
CA ASP A 230 25.11 -10.13 -8.40
C ASP A 230 23.85 -10.04 -7.53
N GLY A 231 23.50 -8.84 -7.07
CA GLY A 231 22.30 -8.59 -6.27
C GLY A 231 22.51 -8.72 -4.76
N PHE A 232 23.74 -8.87 -4.29
CA PHE A 232 24.10 -8.81 -2.87
C PHE A 232 25.01 -7.61 -2.56
N PRO A 233 24.73 -6.85 -1.48
CA PRO A 233 25.52 -5.67 -1.17
C PRO A 233 26.85 -6.02 -0.48
N ASP A 234 27.90 -5.25 -0.79
CA ASP A 234 29.27 -5.37 -0.23
C ASP A 234 29.29 -5.37 1.32
N GLU A 235 28.32 -4.67 1.90
CA GLU A 235 28.11 -4.55 3.33
C GLU A 235 26.64 -4.80 3.69
N LYS A 236 26.42 -5.41 4.86
CA LYS A 236 25.08 -5.74 5.34
C LYS A 236 24.20 -4.49 5.49
N GLN A 237 22.99 -4.53 4.94
CA GLN A 237 22.01 -3.45 4.99
C GLN A 237 21.05 -3.58 6.19
N GLU A 238 20.34 -2.49 6.51
CA GLU A 238 19.35 -2.42 7.62
C GLU A 238 17.98 -3.04 7.25
N CYS A 239 18.00 -4.15 6.52
CA CYS A 239 16.84 -4.93 6.12
C CYS A 239 17.03 -6.42 6.45
N ALA A 240 15.93 -7.17 6.54
CA ALA A 240 15.93 -8.57 7.00
C ALA A 240 15.96 -9.57 5.84
N GLU A 241 15.66 -9.10 4.64
CA GLU A 241 15.59 -9.84 3.39
C GLU A 241 16.96 -10.40 2.98
N ARG A 242 16.98 -11.50 2.21
CA ARG A 242 18.21 -12.21 1.83
C ARG A 242 19.16 -11.32 1.01
N ASN A 243 18.63 -10.57 0.05
CA ASN A 243 19.35 -9.60 -0.78
C ASN A 243 19.87 -8.37 -0.01
N CYS A 244 19.68 -8.31 1.31
CA CYS A 244 20.29 -7.31 2.19
C CYS A 244 21.45 -7.89 3.03
N ALA A 245 21.69 -9.20 2.94
CA ALA A 245 22.84 -9.85 3.55
C ALA A 245 24.13 -9.32 2.93
N LYS A 246 25.23 -9.40 3.70
CA LYS A 246 26.53 -9.05 3.17
C LYS A 246 26.93 -10.13 2.15
N ASP A 247 27.42 -9.68 1.01
CA ASP A 247 28.01 -10.55 0.01
C ASP A 247 29.26 -11.29 0.56
N ASN A 248 29.26 -12.62 0.40
CA ASN A 248 30.35 -13.51 0.77
C ASN A 248 31.48 -13.58 -0.28
N CYS A 249 31.31 -13.01 -1.48
CA CYS A 249 32.34 -12.87 -2.51
C CYS A 249 32.32 -11.52 -3.25
N GLN A 250 32.52 -10.42 -2.51
CA GLN A 250 32.60 -8.99 -2.91
C GLN A 250 33.18 -8.57 -4.28
N THR A 251 33.84 -9.41 -5.07
CA THR A 251 34.38 -9.04 -6.39
C THR A 251 34.17 -10.11 -7.46
N VAL A 252 33.50 -11.21 -7.10
CA VAL A 252 33.27 -12.37 -7.94
C VAL A 252 31.76 -12.62 -7.90
N PRO A 253 31.03 -12.28 -8.98
CA PRO A 253 29.58 -12.41 -8.99
C PRO A 253 29.16 -13.84 -8.63
N ASN A 254 28.40 -13.99 -7.55
CA ASN A 254 27.90 -15.28 -7.08
C ASN A 254 26.52 -15.12 -6.44
N SER A 255 25.52 -14.72 -7.22
CA SER A 255 24.14 -14.44 -6.77
C SER A 255 23.47 -15.55 -5.94
N GLY A 256 23.98 -16.78 -6.01
CA GLY A 256 23.54 -17.88 -5.14
C GLY A 256 24.07 -17.84 -3.70
N GLN A 257 25.14 -17.10 -3.45
CA GLN A 257 25.86 -17.02 -2.18
C GLN A 257 26.13 -18.39 -1.56
N GLU A 258 26.40 -19.41 -2.38
CA GLU A 258 26.78 -20.73 -1.90
C GLU A 258 28.06 -20.65 -1.05
N ASP A 259 28.08 -21.42 0.03
CA ASP A 259 29.10 -21.43 1.09
C ASP A 259 29.00 -22.80 1.78
N ALA A 260 29.74 -23.77 1.24
CA ALA A 260 29.61 -25.19 1.58
C ALA A 260 30.08 -25.48 3.02
N ASP A 261 31.16 -24.85 3.47
CA ASP A 261 31.74 -25.05 4.81
C ASP A 261 31.20 -24.06 5.87
N LYS A 262 30.54 -22.98 5.44
CA LYS A 262 29.91 -21.93 6.27
C LYS A 262 30.89 -21.09 7.06
N ASP A 263 32.09 -20.86 6.53
CA ASP A 263 33.07 -19.99 7.14
C ASP A 263 32.80 -18.49 6.86
N GLY A 264 31.89 -18.19 5.92
CA GLY A 264 31.48 -16.85 5.51
C GLY A 264 32.20 -16.30 4.27
N ILE A 265 33.05 -17.10 3.63
CA ILE A 265 33.62 -16.90 2.30
C ILE A 265 32.79 -17.77 1.34
N GLY A 266 32.35 -17.21 0.21
CA GLY A 266 31.54 -17.99 -0.73
C GLY A 266 32.38 -18.94 -1.58
N ASP A 267 31.77 -20.04 -2.03
CA ASP A 267 32.42 -21.10 -2.82
C ASP A 267 33.16 -20.53 -4.06
N ALA A 268 32.64 -19.46 -4.65
CA ALA A 268 33.19 -18.82 -5.85
C ALA A 268 34.55 -18.11 -5.62
N CYS A 269 34.83 -17.71 -4.38
CA CYS A 269 36.05 -16.98 -4.00
C CYS A 269 36.84 -17.64 -2.86
N ASP A 270 36.41 -18.82 -2.42
CA ASP A 270 37.15 -19.66 -1.48
C ASP A 270 38.25 -20.48 -2.21
N GLU A 271 39.39 -20.65 -1.55
CA GLU A 271 40.47 -21.51 -2.02
C GLU A 271 40.30 -22.98 -1.57
N ASP A 272 39.45 -23.25 -0.58
CA ASP A 272 39.17 -24.54 0.08
C ASP A 272 37.67 -24.60 0.47
N ALA A 273 36.79 -24.69 -0.54
CA ALA A 273 35.37 -24.39 -0.40
C ALA A 273 34.61 -25.33 0.56
N ASP A 274 35.10 -26.56 0.75
CA ASP A 274 34.51 -27.52 1.68
C ASP A 274 35.22 -27.57 3.05
N GLY A 275 36.31 -26.82 3.22
CA GLY A 275 37.06 -26.69 4.47
C GLY A 275 37.75 -27.98 4.93
N ASP A 276 38.06 -28.91 4.02
CA ASP A 276 38.69 -30.19 4.37
C ASP A 276 40.23 -30.10 4.49
N GLY A 277 40.80 -28.95 4.09
CA GLY A 277 42.21 -28.64 4.15
C GLY A 277 42.98 -28.95 2.86
N ILE A 278 42.28 -29.33 1.79
CA ILE A 278 42.83 -29.59 0.46
C ILE A 278 42.32 -28.50 -0.48
N LEU A 279 43.24 -27.69 -1.01
CA LEU A 279 42.87 -26.60 -1.93
C LEU A 279 42.06 -27.12 -3.12
N ASN A 280 41.06 -26.36 -3.57
CA ASN A 280 40.16 -26.68 -4.70
C ASN A 280 40.90 -27.17 -5.97
N THR A 281 42.11 -26.64 -6.21
CA THR A 281 42.94 -27.04 -7.38
C THR A 281 43.57 -28.43 -7.29
N GLN A 282 43.55 -29.06 -6.12
CA GLN A 282 44.12 -30.38 -5.80
C GLN A 282 43.06 -31.36 -5.29
N ASP A 283 41.85 -30.85 -5.05
CA ASP A 283 40.74 -31.60 -4.51
C ASP A 283 39.90 -32.19 -5.65
N ASN A 284 39.66 -33.50 -5.60
CA ASN A 284 38.76 -34.20 -6.52
C ASN A 284 37.29 -34.17 -6.10
N CYS A 285 36.95 -33.51 -4.98
CA CYS A 285 35.59 -33.22 -4.53
C CYS A 285 35.45 -31.84 -3.88
N VAL A 286 35.71 -30.78 -4.65
CA VAL A 286 35.74 -29.36 -4.24
C VAL A 286 34.65 -28.89 -3.27
N LEU A 287 33.45 -29.47 -3.30
CA LEU A 287 32.30 -29.07 -2.47
C LEU A 287 31.93 -30.11 -1.39
N VAL A 288 32.68 -31.22 -1.26
CA VAL A 288 32.34 -32.36 -0.39
C VAL A 288 33.58 -32.92 0.30
N GLN A 289 33.66 -32.67 1.62
CA GLN A 289 34.79 -33.06 2.46
C GLN A 289 35.25 -34.51 2.26
N ASN A 290 36.48 -34.68 1.79
CA ASN A 290 37.00 -36.00 1.44
C ASN A 290 38.53 -36.13 1.55
N VAL A 291 39.15 -35.65 2.63
CA VAL A 291 40.59 -35.72 3.01
C VAL A 291 41.42 -36.92 2.50
N ASN A 292 40.82 -38.09 2.30
CA ASN A 292 41.51 -39.28 1.76
C ASN A 292 41.72 -39.25 0.23
N GLN A 293 41.04 -38.38 -0.51
CA GLN A 293 41.12 -38.18 -1.97
C GLN A 293 41.02 -39.49 -2.77
N ARG A 294 40.25 -40.46 -2.26
CA ARG A 294 40.08 -41.75 -2.93
C ARG A 294 39.26 -41.54 -4.21
N ASN A 295 39.75 -42.12 -5.30
CA ASN A 295 39.11 -42.15 -6.60
C ASN A 295 39.42 -43.52 -7.24
N VAL A 296 38.39 -44.38 -7.35
CA VAL A 296 38.56 -45.80 -7.72
C VAL A 296 38.71 -46.01 -9.22
N ASP A 297 37.99 -45.28 -10.03
CA ASP A 297 38.00 -45.44 -11.49
C ASP A 297 38.99 -44.51 -12.19
N GLU A 298 39.54 -43.52 -11.49
CA GLU A 298 40.50 -42.51 -11.95
C GLU A 298 39.89 -41.51 -12.94
N ASP A 299 38.67 -41.09 -12.69
CA ASP A 299 38.00 -39.99 -13.39
C ASP A 299 38.31 -38.62 -12.71
N ASP A 300 37.63 -37.53 -13.06
CA ASP A 300 37.91 -36.21 -12.44
C ASP A 300 37.32 -36.04 -11.02
N PHE A 301 36.43 -36.93 -10.59
CA PHE A 301 35.67 -36.85 -9.33
C PHE A 301 36.11 -37.91 -8.32
N GLY A 302 36.15 -37.55 -7.05
CA GLY A 302 36.49 -38.49 -5.96
C GLY A 302 35.29 -39.36 -5.56
N ASP A 303 35.55 -40.53 -4.96
CA ASP A 303 34.55 -41.49 -4.47
C ASP A 303 33.44 -40.85 -3.59
N ALA A 304 33.72 -39.71 -2.96
CA ALA A 304 32.83 -38.99 -2.05
C ALA A 304 31.75 -38.17 -2.78
N CYS A 305 32.04 -37.68 -3.97
CA CYS A 305 31.17 -36.83 -4.79
C CYS A 305 30.81 -37.46 -6.14
N ASP A 306 31.42 -38.60 -6.49
CA ASP A 306 31.17 -39.32 -7.73
C ASP A 306 29.88 -40.16 -7.68
N ASN A 307 28.91 -39.80 -8.53
CA ASN A 307 27.63 -40.50 -8.70
C ASN A 307 27.75 -41.82 -9.50
N CYS A 308 28.91 -42.13 -10.07
CA CYS A 308 29.23 -43.39 -10.74
C CYS A 308 30.60 -43.97 -10.35
N ARG A 309 30.94 -44.02 -9.06
CA ARG A 309 32.18 -44.58 -8.42
C ARG A 309 33.05 -45.63 -9.15
N MET A 310 32.46 -46.50 -9.96
CA MET A 310 33.15 -47.60 -10.65
C MET A 310 33.31 -47.39 -12.17
N ILE A 311 32.74 -46.32 -12.73
CA ILE A 311 32.60 -46.05 -14.15
C ILE A 311 32.87 -44.56 -14.39
N LYS A 312 33.95 -44.25 -15.11
CA LYS A 312 34.36 -42.87 -15.40
C LYS A 312 33.24 -42.06 -16.04
N ASN A 313 32.90 -40.91 -15.44
CA ASN A 313 31.91 -39.98 -15.96
C ASN A 313 32.22 -38.54 -15.52
N ASN A 314 33.23 -37.93 -16.17
CA ASN A 314 33.68 -36.57 -15.86
C ASN A 314 32.63 -35.45 -16.06
N ASP A 315 31.42 -35.74 -16.54
CA ASP A 315 30.31 -34.79 -16.62
C ASP A 315 29.32 -34.91 -15.44
N GLN A 316 29.42 -36.00 -14.66
CA GLN A 316 28.54 -36.31 -13.51
C GLN A 316 27.05 -36.15 -13.85
N LYS A 317 26.67 -36.37 -15.11
CA LYS A 317 25.30 -36.15 -15.56
C LYS A 317 24.36 -37.16 -14.91
N ASP A 318 23.23 -36.67 -14.41
CA ASP A 318 22.18 -37.42 -13.73
C ASP A 318 20.84 -36.86 -14.21
N THR A 319 20.19 -37.58 -15.14
CA THR A 319 19.03 -37.09 -15.89
C THR A 319 17.73 -37.11 -15.09
N ASP A 320 17.56 -38.07 -14.17
CA ASP A 320 16.36 -38.21 -13.32
C ASP A 320 16.57 -37.75 -11.86
N ILE A 321 17.81 -37.38 -11.51
CA ILE A 321 18.21 -36.82 -10.22
C ILE A 321 18.03 -37.84 -9.08
N ASP A 322 18.22 -39.12 -9.37
CA ASP A 322 18.15 -40.19 -8.37
C ASP A 322 19.49 -40.41 -7.61
N ARG A 323 20.55 -39.67 -8.01
CA ARG A 323 21.94 -39.71 -7.53
C ARG A 323 22.79 -40.83 -8.14
N LEU A 324 22.30 -41.50 -9.16
CA LEU A 324 23.04 -42.42 -10.00
C LEU A 324 23.32 -41.70 -11.32
N GLY A 325 24.58 -41.63 -11.73
CA GLY A 325 24.90 -40.96 -12.99
C GLY A 325 24.44 -41.77 -14.21
N ASP A 326 24.18 -41.08 -15.32
CA ASP A 326 23.71 -41.64 -16.59
C ASP A 326 24.56 -42.86 -17.07
N GLU A 327 25.87 -42.84 -16.81
CA GLU A 327 26.81 -43.89 -17.26
C GLU A 327 26.69 -45.20 -16.48
N CYS A 328 26.19 -45.15 -15.24
CA CYS A 328 26.04 -46.31 -14.36
C CYS A 328 24.59 -46.66 -14.04
N ASP A 329 23.65 -45.94 -14.64
CA ASP A 329 22.22 -46.17 -14.52
C ASP A 329 21.66 -47.02 -15.69
N GLU A 330 20.73 -47.92 -15.37
CA GLU A 330 20.04 -48.78 -16.32
C GLU A 330 18.78 -48.14 -16.92
N ASP A 331 18.29 -47.03 -16.33
CA ASP A 331 17.05 -46.33 -16.65
C ASP A 331 17.20 -44.82 -16.41
N ILE A 332 17.96 -44.13 -17.27
CA ILE A 332 18.49 -42.79 -16.95
C ILE A 332 17.43 -41.70 -16.80
N ASP A 333 16.21 -41.91 -17.30
CA ASP A 333 15.12 -40.94 -17.14
C ASP A 333 14.04 -41.38 -16.13
N GLY A 334 14.24 -42.54 -15.49
CA GLY A 334 13.43 -43.02 -14.38
C GLY A 334 11.97 -43.33 -14.76
N ASP A 335 11.67 -43.55 -16.04
CA ASP A 335 10.30 -43.80 -16.51
C ASP A 335 9.84 -45.26 -16.31
N GLY A 336 10.76 -46.13 -15.88
CA GLY A 336 10.57 -47.55 -15.62
C GLY A 336 10.92 -48.46 -16.80
N ILE A 337 11.49 -47.92 -17.87
CA ILE A 337 11.84 -48.63 -19.10
C ILE A 337 13.36 -48.58 -19.30
N PRO A 338 14.06 -49.73 -19.21
CA PRO A 338 15.52 -49.73 -19.33
C PRO A 338 16.03 -49.10 -20.63
N ASN A 339 17.16 -48.41 -20.56
CA ASN A 339 17.81 -47.65 -21.66
C ASN A 339 17.93 -48.36 -23.00
N ASN A 340 17.96 -49.69 -23.01
CA ASN A 340 18.10 -50.52 -24.20
C ASN A 340 16.77 -50.90 -24.86
N LEU A 341 15.66 -50.72 -24.16
CA LEU A 341 14.29 -50.92 -24.62
C LEU A 341 13.54 -49.61 -24.85
N ASP A 342 14.06 -48.52 -24.33
CA ASP A 342 13.48 -47.20 -24.40
C ASP A 342 13.76 -46.49 -25.75
N ASN A 343 12.69 -46.03 -26.41
CA ASN A 343 12.73 -45.24 -27.63
C ASN A 343 12.95 -43.73 -27.39
N CYS A 344 12.96 -43.28 -26.13
CA CYS A 344 13.29 -41.92 -25.68
C CYS A 344 14.14 -41.89 -24.42
N LYS A 345 15.29 -42.57 -24.44
CA LYS A 345 16.26 -42.74 -23.34
C LYS A 345 16.48 -41.59 -22.34
N ARG A 346 16.21 -40.34 -22.67
CA ARG A 346 16.49 -39.16 -21.81
C ARG A 346 15.23 -38.36 -21.48
N VAL A 347 14.07 -38.81 -21.94
CA VAL A 347 12.80 -38.07 -21.87
C VAL A 347 11.73 -39.05 -21.43
N PRO A 348 11.24 -38.93 -20.19
CA PRO A 348 10.35 -39.94 -19.61
C PRO A 348 9.10 -40.15 -20.47
N ASN A 349 8.90 -41.38 -20.96
CA ASN A 349 7.79 -41.72 -21.84
C ASN A 349 7.35 -43.17 -21.68
N ALA A 350 6.84 -43.50 -20.49
CA ALA A 350 6.40 -44.85 -20.12
C ALA A 350 5.37 -45.51 -21.07
N ASP A 351 4.75 -44.75 -21.99
CA ASP A 351 3.84 -45.25 -23.01
C ASP A 351 4.52 -45.73 -24.31
N GLN A 352 5.79 -45.37 -24.53
CA GLN A 352 6.63 -45.72 -25.68
C GLN A 352 5.94 -45.52 -27.02
N LYS A 353 5.07 -44.50 -27.14
CA LYS A 353 4.44 -44.20 -28.42
C LYS A 353 5.51 -43.79 -29.44
N ASP A 354 5.42 -44.38 -30.63
CA ASP A 354 6.24 -44.08 -31.81
C ASP A 354 5.30 -44.18 -33.02
N ARG A 355 4.78 -43.03 -33.43
CA ARG A 355 3.67 -42.93 -34.39
C ARG A 355 4.10 -43.18 -35.81
N ASP A 356 5.26 -42.68 -36.21
CA ASP A 356 5.74 -42.80 -37.57
C ASP A 356 6.62 -44.05 -37.79
N GLY A 357 7.05 -44.70 -36.70
CA GLY A 357 7.77 -45.96 -36.66
C GLY A 357 9.23 -45.83 -37.06
N ASP A 358 9.87 -44.72 -36.72
CA ASP A 358 11.28 -44.44 -37.00
C ASP A 358 12.24 -44.88 -35.87
N LYS A 359 11.67 -45.34 -34.74
CA LYS A 359 12.32 -45.79 -33.49
C LYS A 359 12.74 -44.68 -32.53
N VAL A 360 12.35 -43.45 -32.78
CA VAL A 360 12.38 -42.36 -31.82
C VAL A 360 10.94 -42.17 -31.32
N GLY A 361 10.74 -42.12 -30.00
CA GLY A 361 9.39 -41.99 -29.46
C GLY A 361 8.81 -40.59 -29.65
N ASP A 362 7.48 -40.46 -29.71
CA ASP A 362 6.75 -39.20 -29.89
C ASP A 362 7.20 -38.10 -28.89
N ALA A 363 7.68 -38.49 -27.70
CA ALA A 363 8.11 -37.58 -26.64
C ALA A 363 9.47 -36.90 -26.91
N CYS A 364 10.34 -37.53 -27.68
CA CYS A 364 11.69 -37.06 -27.98
C CYS A 364 11.96 -36.93 -29.49
N ASP A 365 10.96 -37.21 -30.32
CA ASP A 365 11.03 -37.08 -31.75
C ASP A 365 10.78 -35.62 -32.18
N SER A 366 11.76 -35.05 -32.87
CA SER A 366 11.71 -33.72 -33.47
C SER A 366 10.69 -33.61 -34.61
N CYS A 367 10.25 -34.74 -35.21
CA CYS A 367 9.21 -34.76 -36.23
C CYS A 367 8.23 -35.95 -36.03
N PRO A 368 7.34 -35.94 -35.01
CA PRO A 368 6.49 -37.10 -34.61
C PRO A 368 5.55 -37.70 -35.68
N TYR A 369 5.52 -37.13 -36.87
CA TYR A 369 4.68 -37.51 -38.00
C TYR A 369 5.49 -37.88 -39.25
N VAL A 370 6.82 -37.70 -39.25
CA VAL A 370 7.67 -37.78 -40.43
C VAL A 370 8.97 -38.49 -40.10
N ARG A 371 9.08 -39.77 -40.49
CA ARG A 371 10.26 -40.60 -40.19
C ARG A 371 11.59 -39.88 -40.38
N ASN A 372 12.29 -39.64 -39.29
CA ASN A 372 13.54 -38.93 -39.19
C ASN A 372 14.43 -39.57 -38.10
N PRO A 373 14.91 -40.82 -38.28
CA PRO A 373 15.71 -41.49 -37.24
C PRO A 373 16.95 -40.70 -36.80
N ASP A 374 17.46 -39.81 -37.66
CA ASP A 374 18.63 -38.95 -37.41
C ASP A 374 18.25 -37.59 -36.76
N GLN A 375 16.97 -37.36 -36.45
CA GLN A 375 16.42 -36.20 -35.74
C GLN A 375 16.61 -34.84 -36.43
N VAL A 376 16.73 -34.84 -37.76
CA VAL A 376 16.86 -33.60 -38.57
C VAL A 376 15.54 -33.30 -39.31
N CYS A 377 14.77 -32.31 -38.84
CA CYS A 377 13.58 -31.79 -39.52
C CYS A 377 13.94 -30.67 -40.50
N PHE A 378 13.50 -30.76 -41.77
CA PHE A 378 13.65 -29.68 -42.76
C PHE A 378 12.30 -29.25 -43.30
N LEU A 379 11.64 -28.28 -42.66
CA LEU A 379 10.45 -27.60 -43.20
C LEU A 379 10.50 -26.10 -42.86
N ALA A 380 11.31 -25.35 -43.61
CA ALA A 380 11.51 -23.91 -43.41
C ALA A 380 10.43 -23.06 -44.13
N THR A 381 9.19 -23.13 -43.66
CA THR A 381 8.15 -22.15 -44.00
C THR A 381 7.42 -21.74 -42.74
N SER A 382 7.87 -20.62 -42.16
CA SER A 382 7.19 -19.79 -41.18
C SER A 382 6.86 -18.47 -41.91
N LEU A 383 5.58 -18.14 -42.04
CA LEU A 383 5.11 -16.99 -42.81
C LEU A 383 5.44 -15.65 -42.12
N ASP A 384 5.42 -15.64 -40.80
CA ASP A 384 5.57 -14.47 -39.94
C ASP A 384 6.96 -14.38 -39.26
N GLY A 385 7.71 -15.49 -39.22
CA GLY A 385 9.10 -15.55 -38.81
C GLY A 385 9.32 -15.62 -37.31
N ASP A 386 8.34 -16.11 -36.55
CA ASP A 386 8.37 -16.21 -35.09
C ASP A 386 9.15 -17.43 -34.55
N GLY A 387 9.57 -18.33 -35.44
CA GLY A 387 10.34 -19.54 -35.12
C GLY A 387 9.53 -20.84 -35.21
N HIS A 388 8.20 -20.76 -35.27
CA HIS A 388 7.30 -21.88 -35.46
C HIS A 388 6.91 -22.03 -36.94
N GLN A 389 6.74 -23.27 -37.39
CA GLN A 389 6.36 -23.53 -38.78
C GLN A 389 4.85 -23.39 -38.94
N ASP A 390 4.35 -22.92 -40.10
CA ASP A 390 2.91 -22.68 -40.33
C ASP A 390 1.98 -23.86 -39.95
N SER A 391 2.47 -25.10 -39.99
CA SER A 391 1.70 -26.31 -39.63
C SER A 391 1.69 -26.66 -38.14
N GLN A 392 2.54 -26.03 -37.35
CA GLN A 392 2.71 -26.20 -35.90
C GLN A 392 2.53 -24.88 -35.14
N ASP A 393 2.08 -23.85 -35.85
CA ASP A 393 1.88 -22.51 -35.34
C ASP A 393 0.37 -22.28 -35.13
N ASN A 394 -0.04 -21.98 -33.89
CA ASN A 394 -1.42 -21.68 -33.53
C ASN A 394 -1.87 -20.28 -34.00
N CYS A 395 -0.93 -19.43 -34.44
CA CYS A 395 -1.19 -18.16 -35.12
C CYS A 395 -0.31 -17.96 -36.37
N PRO A 396 -0.53 -18.70 -37.48
CA PRO A 396 0.35 -18.73 -38.68
C PRO A 396 0.64 -17.39 -39.41
N ALA A 397 0.03 -16.28 -38.99
CA ALA A 397 0.20 -14.97 -39.59
C ALA A 397 0.53 -13.87 -38.56
N VAL A 398 0.63 -14.20 -37.27
CA VAL A 398 0.84 -13.25 -36.17
C VAL A 398 1.95 -13.81 -35.29
N ILE A 399 3.03 -13.02 -35.16
CA ILE A 399 4.22 -13.43 -34.43
C ILE A 399 3.87 -13.71 -32.97
N ASN A 400 3.93 -14.98 -32.58
CA ASN A 400 3.66 -15.41 -31.21
C ASN A 400 4.57 -16.58 -30.82
N SER A 401 5.88 -16.32 -30.74
CA SER A 401 6.89 -17.34 -30.43
C SER A 401 6.62 -18.15 -29.15
N ALA A 402 5.84 -17.61 -28.20
CA ALA A 402 5.42 -18.29 -26.97
C ALA A 402 4.31 -19.34 -27.19
N GLN A 403 3.55 -19.25 -28.29
CA GLN A 403 2.45 -20.15 -28.66
C GLN A 403 1.44 -20.33 -27.51
N LEU A 404 1.19 -19.25 -26.75
CA LEU A 404 0.17 -19.25 -25.70
C LEU A 404 -1.20 -19.51 -26.31
N ASP A 405 -1.98 -20.33 -25.62
CA ASP A 405 -3.33 -20.82 -25.96
C ASP A 405 -4.02 -21.11 -24.61
N THR A 406 -4.51 -20.05 -23.99
CA THR A 406 -4.93 -20.02 -22.58
C THR A 406 -6.13 -20.94 -22.33
N ASP A 407 -7.12 -20.95 -23.23
CA ASP A 407 -8.30 -21.79 -23.14
C ASP A 407 -8.18 -23.16 -23.84
N LYS A 408 -7.11 -23.37 -24.61
CA LYS A 408 -6.77 -24.62 -25.31
C LYS A 408 -7.72 -24.97 -26.44
N ASP A 409 -8.27 -23.97 -27.12
CA ASP A 409 -9.14 -24.17 -28.27
C ASP A 409 -8.38 -24.40 -29.59
N GLY A 410 -7.07 -24.11 -29.59
CA GLY A 410 -6.14 -24.31 -30.69
C GLY A 410 -5.88 -23.07 -31.55
N LEU A 411 -6.48 -21.92 -31.22
CA LEU A 411 -6.01 -20.60 -31.63
C LEU A 411 -5.07 -20.06 -30.55
N GLY A 412 -4.06 -19.30 -30.94
CA GLY A 412 -3.17 -18.68 -29.95
C GLY A 412 -3.69 -17.32 -29.49
N ASP A 413 -3.37 -16.94 -28.25
CA ASP A 413 -3.87 -15.70 -27.61
C ASP A 413 -3.64 -14.44 -28.46
N GLU A 414 -2.54 -14.37 -29.21
CA GLU A 414 -2.23 -13.20 -30.08
C GLU A 414 -3.15 -13.08 -31.32
N CYS A 415 -3.87 -14.16 -31.68
CA CYS A 415 -4.79 -14.20 -32.81
C CYS A 415 -6.20 -14.70 -32.46
N ASP A 416 -6.46 -14.97 -31.20
CA ASP A 416 -7.79 -15.11 -30.63
C ASP A 416 -8.36 -13.72 -30.29
N ASP A 417 -9.68 -13.60 -30.26
CA ASP A 417 -10.39 -12.39 -29.80
C ASP A 417 -11.00 -12.59 -28.39
N ASP A 418 -10.92 -13.80 -27.80
CA ASP A 418 -11.52 -14.23 -26.51
C ASP A 418 -10.65 -15.32 -25.85
N ASP A 419 -9.49 -14.95 -25.29
CA ASP A 419 -8.42 -15.86 -24.82
C ASP A 419 -8.85 -16.88 -23.74
N ASP A 420 -9.92 -16.60 -22.99
CA ASP A 420 -10.45 -17.47 -21.93
C ASP A 420 -11.83 -18.07 -22.25
N ASN A 421 -12.36 -17.78 -23.45
CA ASN A 421 -13.62 -18.29 -23.98
C ASN A 421 -14.83 -18.04 -23.04
N ASP A 422 -14.84 -16.94 -22.30
CA ASP A 422 -15.91 -16.58 -21.36
C ASP A 422 -17.11 -15.88 -22.04
N GLY A 423 -16.90 -15.41 -23.29
CA GLY A 423 -17.87 -14.71 -24.13
C GLY A 423 -17.77 -13.19 -24.09
N ILE A 424 -16.79 -12.61 -23.41
CA ILE A 424 -16.40 -11.20 -23.43
C ILE A 424 -15.10 -11.05 -24.23
N PRO A 425 -15.09 -10.36 -25.37
CA PRO A 425 -13.87 -10.22 -26.16
C PRO A 425 -12.80 -9.36 -25.48
N ASP A 426 -11.53 -9.68 -25.70
CA ASP A 426 -10.39 -9.07 -24.98
C ASP A 426 -10.34 -7.54 -25.13
N LEU A 427 -10.53 -7.06 -26.37
CA LEU A 427 -10.38 -5.64 -26.73
C LEU A 427 -11.67 -5.03 -27.27
N LEU A 428 -12.57 -5.83 -27.83
CA LEU A 428 -13.72 -5.35 -28.59
C LEU A 428 -15.02 -5.38 -27.76
N PRO A 429 -15.96 -4.45 -27.99
CA PRO A 429 -17.24 -4.47 -27.30
C PRO A 429 -18.02 -5.78 -27.54
N PRO A 430 -18.61 -6.42 -26.52
CA PRO A 430 -18.95 -5.88 -25.19
C PRO A 430 -17.82 -5.73 -24.17
N GLY A 431 -16.59 -6.16 -24.47
CA GLY A 431 -15.39 -5.91 -23.67
C GLY A 431 -14.93 -4.44 -23.66
N PRO A 432 -13.68 -4.15 -23.24
CA PRO A 432 -12.59 -5.11 -23.01
C PRO A 432 -12.82 -6.02 -21.80
N ASP A 433 -12.24 -7.22 -21.84
CA ASP A 433 -12.23 -8.15 -20.71
C ASP A 433 -11.30 -7.63 -19.59
N ASN A 434 -11.80 -7.58 -18.36
CA ASN A 434 -11.01 -7.18 -17.19
C ASN A 434 -10.22 -8.33 -16.52
N CYS A 435 -10.39 -9.57 -16.97
CA CYS A 435 -9.57 -10.75 -16.64
C CYS A 435 -9.35 -11.63 -17.87
N ARG A 436 -8.66 -11.12 -18.90
CA ARG A 436 -8.41 -11.78 -20.19
C ARG A 436 -8.07 -13.28 -20.15
N LEU A 437 -7.35 -13.74 -19.12
CA LEU A 437 -6.86 -15.11 -19.03
C LEU A 437 -7.66 -15.99 -18.06
N ILE A 438 -8.69 -15.45 -17.40
CA ILE A 438 -9.47 -16.16 -16.38
C ILE A 438 -10.97 -15.93 -16.56
N PRO A 439 -11.73 -16.99 -16.92
CA PRO A 439 -13.13 -16.85 -17.29
C PRO A 439 -13.98 -16.16 -16.22
N ASN A 440 -14.49 -14.97 -16.51
CA ASN A 440 -15.30 -14.17 -15.61
C ASN A 440 -16.45 -13.40 -16.32
N PRO A 441 -17.48 -14.08 -16.88
CA PRO A 441 -18.46 -13.46 -17.80
C PRO A 441 -19.33 -12.32 -17.21
N LEU A 442 -19.24 -12.11 -15.89
CA LEU A 442 -19.94 -11.06 -15.16
C LEU A 442 -19.09 -9.78 -14.97
N GLN A 443 -17.80 -9.84 -15.28
CA GLN A 443 -16.86 -8.71 -15.25
C GLN A 443 -16.95 -7.96 -13.91
N GLU A 444 -16.95 -8.71 -12.80
CA GLU A 444 -17.06 -8.13 -11.45
C GLU A 444 -15.76 -7.39 -11.10
N ASP A 445 -15.84 -6.07 -10.92
CA ASP A 445 -14.73 -5.19 -10.52
C ASP A 445 -15.27 -4.24 -9.43
N SER A 446 -14.85 -4.46 -8.19
CA SER A 446 -15.45 -3.82 -7.01
C SER A 446 -14.92 -2.40 -6.76
N ASP A 447 -13.69 -2.11 -7.15
CA ASP A 447 -12.99 -0.84 -6.92
C ASP A 447 -12.74 -0.03 -8.20
N SER A 448 -13.14 -0.58 -9.35
CA SER A 448 -13.17 0.08 -10.65
C SER A 448 -11.80 0.50 -11.16
N ASP A 449 -10.78 -0.33 -10.91
CA ASP A 449 -9.42 -0.09 -11.36
C ASP A 449 -9.15 -0.63 -12.78
N GLY A 450 -10.09 -1.41 -13.32
CA GLY A 450 -10.02 -1.98 -14.66
C GLY A 450 -9.52 -3.43 -14.69
N VAL A 451 -9.19 -4.02 -13.54
CA VAL A 451 -8.87 -5.43 -13.36
C VAL A 451 -10.06 -6.10 -12.66
N GLY A 452 -10.42 -7.32 -13.06
CA GLY A 452 -11.52 -8.03 -12.43
C GLY A 452 -11.12 -8.63 -11.09
N ASN A 453 -12.07 -8.72 -10.16
CA ASN A 453 -11.84 -9.26 -8.81
C ASN A 453 -11.20 -10.67 -8.79
N LEU A 454 -11.34 -11.42 -9.89
CA LEU A 454 -10.89 -12.81 -10.01
C LEU A 454 -9.38 -12.91 -10.30
N CYS A 455 -8.83 -11.97 -11.06
CA CYS A 455 -7.44 -11.92 -11.53
C CYS A 455 -6.60 -10.81 -10.83
N GLU A 456 -7.12 -10.26 -9.73
CA GLU A 456 -6.59 -9.09 -9.02
C GLU A 456 -5.11 -9.19 -8.57
N ASN A 457 -4.63 -10.40 -8.25
CA ASN A 457 -3.28 -10.59 -7.69
C ASN A 457 -2.45 -11.66 -8.43
N ASP A 458 -3.06 -12.31 -9.41
CA ASP A 458 -2.55 -13.47 -10.15
C ASP A 458 -3.34 -13.50 -11.46
N PHE A 459 -2.80 -12.83 -12.47
CA PHE A 459 -3.55 -12.50 -13.68
C PHE A 459 -3.67 -13.67 -14.67
N ASP A 460 -2.69 -14.59 -14.69
CA ASP A 460 -2.70 -15.80 -15.53
C ASP A 460 -3.07 -17.09 -14.77
N ASN A 461 -3.35 -16.99 -13.46
CA ASN A 461 -3.83 -18.07 -12.60
C ASN A 461 -2.84 -19.23 -12.44
N ASP A 462 -1.55 -18.93 -12.44
CA ASP A 462 -0.49 -19.92 -12.32
C ASP A 462 -0.03 -20.16 -10.87
N THR A 463 -0.71 -19.52 -9.91
CA THR A 463 -0.50 -19.52 -8.46
C THR A 463 0.60 -18.62 -7.94
N ILE A 464 1.38 -17.99 -8.82
CA ILE A 464 2.40 -17.03 -8.48
C ILE A 464 1.81 -15.63 -8.62
N ILE A 465 1.99 -14.80 -7.59
CA ILE A 465 1.41 -13.46 -7.61
C ILE A 465 2.18 -12.56 -8.59
N ASP A 466 1.49 -11.67 -9.31
CA ASP A 466 2.07 -10.79 -10.33
C ASP A 466 3.35 -10.07 -9.89
N SER A 467 3.43 -9.71 -8.60
CA SER A 467 4.56 -8.95 -8.04
C SER A 467 5.88 -9.72 -7.98
N ILE A 468 5.84 -11.05 -8.03
CA ILE A 468 7.02 -11.93 -8.01
C ILE A 468 7.09 -12.82 -9.26
N ASP A 469 6.08 -12.73 -10.12
CA ASP A 469 6.05 -13.40 -11.41
C ASP A 469 6.82 -12.57 -12.45
N VAL A 470 7.68 -13.24 -13.20
CA VAL A 470 8.46 -12.64 -14.28
C VAL A 470 7.58 -12.41 -15.51
N CYS A 471 6.56 -13.24 -15.73
CA CYS A 471 5.63 -13.12 -16.85
C CYS A 471 4.16 -13.22 -16.38
N PRO A 472 3.60 -12.19 -15.72
CA PRO A 472 2.25 -12.20 -15.13
C PRO A 472 1.06 -12.39 -16.10
N GLU A 473 1.31 -12.61 -17.39
CA GLU A 473 0.28 -12.90 -18.40
C GLU A 473 0.63 -14.21 -19.13
N ASN A 474 1.38 -15.10 -18.50
CA ASN A 474 1.85 -16.35 -19.07
C ASN A 474 2.06 -17.39 -17.97
N ALA A 475 1.03 -18.21 -17.78
CA ALA A 475 1.01 -19.25 -16.77
C ALA A 475 2.08 -20.35 -16.94
N GLU A 476 2.77 -20.38 -18.09
CA GLU A 476 3.86 -21.31 -18.34
C GLU A 476 5.21 -20.80 -17.80
N VAL A 477 5.36 -19.49 -17.50
CA VAL A 477 6.65 -18.85 -17.17
C VAL A 477 6.59 -18.00 -15.88
N THR A 478 6.70 -18.67 -14.74
CA THR A 478 6.67 -18.00 -13.41
C THR A 478 7.98 -17.35 -12.96
N LEU A 479 9.13 -17.84 -13.44
CA LEU A 479 10.44 -17.47 -12.92
C LEU A 479 11.55 -17.63 -13.96
N THR A 480 12.62 -16.84 -13.82
CA THR A 480 13.81 -16.97 -14.65
C THR A 480 14.56 -18.26 -14.30
N ASP A 481 14.58 -19.23 -15.21
CA ASP A 481 15.20 -20.54 -14.97
C ASP A 481 16.07 -20.97 -16.16
N PHE A 482 17.38 -21.03 -15.93
CA PHE A 482 18.36 -21.51 -16.90
C PHE A 482 18.85 -22.94 -16.61
N ARG A 483 18.23 -23.68 -15.68
CA ARG A 483 18.67 -25.05 -15.31
C ARG A 483 18.50 -26.06 -16.45
N ALA A 484 17.51 -25.85 -17.32
CA ALA A 484 17.32 -26.61 -18.55
C ALA A 484 17.67 -25.74 -19.76
N TYR A 485 18.79 -26.04 -20.42
CA TYR A 485 19.27 -25.32 -21.60
C TYR A 485 19.72 -26.27 -22.71
N GLN A 486 19.64 -25.81 -23.94
CA GLN A 486 20.19 -26.47 -25.12
C GLN A 486 21.47 -25.77 -25.55
N THR A 487 22.56 -26.52 -25.69
CA THR A 487 23.80 -25.98 -26.27
C THR A 487 23.73 -26.03 -27.79
N VAL A 488 23.88 -24.87 -28.44
CA VAL A 488 23.92 -24.75 -29.90
C VAL A 488 25.37 -24.65 -30.34
N VAL A 489 25.87 -25.75 -30.93
CA VAL A 489 27.23 -25.83 -31.48
C VAL A 489 27.25 -25.18 -32.86
N LEU A 490 28.00 -24.09 -32.99
CA LEU A 490 28.01 -23.26 -34.21
C LEU A 490 29.00 -23.74 -35.29
N ASP A 491 29.92 -24.65 -34.95
CA ASP A 491 30.89 -25.26 -35.89
C ASP A 491 31.15 -26.73 -35.51
N PRO A 492 30.32 -27.69 -35.98
CA PRO A 492 30.34 -29.08 -35.51
C PRO A 492 31.44 -29.98 -36.11
N GLU A 493 32.23 -29.52 -37.09
CA GLU A 493 33.19 -30.36 -37.84
C GLU A 493 34.66 -29.87 -37.80
N GLY A 494 35.04 -28.99 -36.87
CA GLY A 494 36.38 -28.35 -36.84
C GLY A 494 37.40 -28.99 -35.87
N ASP A 495 38.67 -29.10 -36.24
CA ASP A 495 39.77 -29.63 -35.37
C ASP A 495 40.13 -28.72 -34.16
N ALA A 496 39.45 -27.58 -33.99
CA ALA A 496 39.65 -26.63 -32.88
C ALA A 496 38.51 -26.68 -31.84
N GLN A 497 37.68 -27.72 -31.89
CA GLN A 497 36.45 -27.82 -31.12
C GLN A 497 36.73 -28.25 -29.68
N ILE A 498 36.43 -27.33 -28.76
CA ILE A 498 36.26 -27.64 -27.36
C ILE A 498 34.91 -27.02 -27.00
N ASP A 499 33.89 -27.87 -26.82
CA ASP A 499 32.54 -27.42 -26.53
C ASP A 499 32.52 -26.63 -25.20
N PRO A 500 31.68 -25.59 -25.10
CA PRO A 500 31.53 -24.82 -23.87
C PRO A 500 30.95 -25.71 -22.76
N ASN A 501 31.57 -25.64 -21.58
CA ASN A 501 31.02 -26.24 -20.36
C ASN A 501 30.28 -25.15 -19.58
N TRP A 502 29.00 -25.36 -19.33
CA TRP A 502 28.13 -24.43 -18.61
C TRP A 502 27.87 -24.98 -17.23
N VAL A 503 28.05 -24.16 -16.21
CA VAL A 503 27.72 -24.48 -14.82
C VAL A 503 26.61 -23.52 -14.41
N VAL A 504 25.51 -24.05 -13.91
CA VAL A 504 24.36 -23.24 -13.44
C VAL A 504 24.45 -23.12 -11.92
N LEU A 505 24.58 -21.89 -11.42
CA LEU A 505 24.57 -21.57 -9.99
C LEU A 505 23.40 -20.60 -9.74
N ASP A 506 22.53 -20.93 -8.78
CA ASP A 506 21.29 -20.21 -8.46
C ASP A 506 20.51 -19.67 -9.67
N GLN A 507 20.18 -20.56 -10.62
CA GLN A 507 19.44 -20.21 -11.85
C GLN A 507 20.19 -19.25 -12.79
N VAL A 508 21.43 -18.87 -12.50
CA VAL A 508 22.31 -18.06 -13.36
C VAL A 508 23.34 -18.95 -14.04
N LEU A 509 23.53 -18.75 -15.35
CA LEU A 509 24.45 -19.54 -16.15
C LEU A 509 25.87 -18.94 -16.10
N MET A 510 26.84 -19.68 -15.58
CA MET A 510 28.25 -19.31 -15.61
C MET A 510 29.01 -20.06 -16.71
N HIS A 511 29.85 -19.33 -17.44
CA HIS A 511 30.72 -19.89 -18.48
C HIS A 511 32.09 -20.22 -17.88
N ALA A 512 32.43 -21.50 -17.76
CA ALA A 512 33.56 -21.91 -16.94
C ALA A 512 34.95 -21.60 -17.57
N LEU A 513 35.12 -21.46 -18.89
CA LEU A 513 36.48 -21.38 -19.49
C LEU A 513 36.55 -20.56 -20.79
N ASN A 514 37.69 -19.90 -21.06
CA ASN A 514 38.02 -19.23 -22.32
C ASN A 514 37.98 -20.21 -23.53
N ARG A 515 36.80 -20.45 -24.09
CA ARG A 515 36.55 -21.44 -25.16
C ARG A 515 35.65 -20.83 -26.26
N ILE A 516 35.71 -21.38 -27.46
CA ILE A 516 35.26 -20.76 -28.72
C ILE A 516 33.72 -20.59 -28.76
N LYS A 517 33.23 -19.70 -29.63
CA LYS A 517 31.83 -19.34 -29.90
C LYS A 517 30.85 -20.53 -29.86
N GLY A 518 30.04 -20.58 -28.82
CA GLY A 518 28.78 -21.32 -28.75
C GLY A 518 27.70 -20.42 -28.15
N CYS A 519 26.43 -20.70 -28.46
CA CYS A 519 25.30 -20.07 -27.79
C CYS A 519 24.55 -21.16 -27.02
N TYR A 520 23.88 -20.78 -25.93
CA TYR A 520 22.86 -21.62 -25.32
C TYR A 520 21.49 -21.00 -25.59
N SER A 521 20.46 -21.83 -25.65
CA SER A 521 19.06 -21.40 -25.71
C SER A 521 18.31 -22.08 -24.57
N ILE A 522 17.37 -21.37 -23.97
CA ILE A 522 16.40 -21.97 -23.05
C ILE A 522 15.20 -22.49 -23.84
N TYR A 523 14.46 -23.41 -23.23
CA TYR A 523 13.29 -24.05 -23.83
C TYR A 523 12.04 -23.17 -23.84
N LYS A 524 11.99 -22.12 -23.01
CA LYS A 524 10.86 -21.20 -22.95
C LYS A 524 11.12 -19.97 -23.82
N SER A 525 10.21 -19.72 -24.75
CA SER A 525 10.22 -18.54 -25.62
C SER A 525 9.56 -17.36 -24.91
N VAL A 526 10.07 -16.16 -25.18
CA VAL A 526 9.58 -14.91 -24.58
C VAL A 526 9.34 -13.90 -25.70
N PRO A 527 8.21 -13.18 -25.73
CA PRO A 527 7.98 -12.13 -26.72
C PRO A 527 9.06 -11.03 -26.66
N GLY A 528 9.34 -10.44 -27.82
CA GLY A 528 10.52 -9.58 -28.09
C GLY A 528 10.69 -8.29 -27.29
N ASP A 529 9.83 -7.98 -26.33
CA ASP A 529 9.95 -6.80 -25.46
C ASP A 529 10.63 -7.08 -24.11
N MET A 530 10.91 -8.34 -23.76
CA MET A 530 11.56 -8.71 -22.48
C MET A 530 13.09 -8.86 -22.53
N LEU A 531 13.72 -8.81 -23.71
CA LEU A 531 15.19 -8.86 -23.84
C LEU A 531 15.80 -7.46 -23.69
N THR A 532 15.63 -6.86 -22.52
CA THR A 532 16.52 -5.79 -22.04
C THR A 532 17.07 -6.16 -20.66
N ALA A 533 18.10 -6.99 -20.68
CA ALA A 533 19.05 -7.15 -19.57
C ALA A 533 20.45 -6.81 -20.09
#